data_AF-A0AAV7JQV6-F1
#
_entry.id   AF-A0AAV7JQV6-F1
#
_cell.length_a   1.000
_cell.length_b   1.000
_cell.length_c   1.000
_cell.angle_alpha   90.00
_cell.angle_beta   90.00
_cell.angle_gamma   90.00
#
_symmetry.space_group_name_H-M   'P 1'
#
loop_
_entity.id
_entity.type
_entity.pdbx_description
1 polymer ?
#
loop_
_entity_poly.entity_id
_entity_poly.type
_entity_poly.pdbx_seq_one_letter_code
_entity_poly.pdbx_strand_id
1 'polypeptide(L)'
;MLTASEGTAAKLPKLNSLKRTIQRPRASVLSAPVEPTALAELVLPAEYQRTAKGEQFLLYDSGEDDAHRFLIFGTQRNLGMAKLNTMERVLLTTTEQPL
;
A
#
# COMPACT_ATOMS: atom_id res chain seq x y z
N MET A 1 -23.11 7.64 12.26
CA MET A 1 -22.69 6.66 13.30
C MET A 1 -23.17 5.29 12.87
N LEU A 2 -22.28 4.34 12.59
CA LEU A 2 -22.69 2.94 12.46
C LEU A 2 -22.88 2.38 13.88
N THR A 3 -24.13 2.21 14.31
CA THR A 3 -24.45 1.60 15.59
C THR A 3 -24.60 0.09 15.39
N ALA A 4 -23.62 -0.67 15.88
CA ALA A 4 -23.78 -2.12 16.02
C ALA A 4 -24.89 -2.41 17.05
N SER A 5 -25.60 -3.54 16.92
CA SER A 5 -26.63 -3.91 17.91
C SER A 5 -26.04 -4.05 19.32
N GLU A 6 -26.84 -3.81 20.37
CA GLU A 6 -26.37 -3.88 21.77
C GLU A 6 -25.66 -5.21 22.10
N GLY A 7 -26.19 -6.33 21.61
CA GLY A 7 -25.59 -7.65 21.79
C GLY A 7 -24.24 -7.82 21.09
N THR A 8 -23.99 -7.05 20.02
CA THR A 8 -22.71 -7.01 19.31
C THR A 8 -21.72 -6.09 20.01
N ALA A 9 -22.19 -4.92 20.49
CA ALA A 9 -21.38 -3.96 21.23
C ALA A 9 -20.84 -4.55 22.55
N ALA A 10 -21.64 -5.37 23.26
CA ALA A 10 -21.22 -6.04 24.49
C ALA A 10 -20.13 -7.11 24.28
N LYS A 11 -20.04 -7.69 23.08
CA LYS A 11 -19.02 -8.69 22.72
C LYS A 11 -17.75 -8.08 22.12
N LEU A 12 -17.80 -6.82 21.68
CA LEU A 12 -16.62 -6.15 21.16
C LEU A 12 -15.66 -5.78 22.31
N PRO A 13 -14.35 -5.94 22.12
CA PRO A 13 -13.39 -5.45 23.08
C PRO A 13 -13.57 -3.93 23.24
N LYS A 14 -13.32 -3.40 24.45
CA LYS A 14 -13.31 -1.96 24.68
C LYS A 14 -12.32 -1.29 23.71
N LEU A 15 -12.62 -0.09 23.23
CA LEU A 15 -11.75 0.65 22.30
C LEU A 15 -10.30 0.74 22.79
N ASN A 16 -10.09 0.98 24.08
CA ASN A 16 -8.74 1.01 24.68
C ASN A 16 -8.03 -0.34 24.62
N SER A 17 -8.76 -1.45 24.70
CA SER A 17 -8.22 -2.80 24.51
C SER A 17 -7.85 -3.05 23.06
N LEU A 18 -8.68 -2.63 22.09
CA LEU A 18 -8.31 -2.65 20.67
C LEU A 18 -7.04 -1.83 20.40
N LYS A 19 -6.99 -0.58 20.88
CA LYS A 19 -5.81 0.28 20.75
C LYS A 19 -4.57 -0.40 21.31
N ARG A 20 -4.64 -0.97 22.52
CA ARG A 20 -3.52 -1.67 23.15
C ARG A 20 -3.10 -2.91 22.37
N THR A 21 -4.03 -3.68 21.82
CA THR A 21 -3.74 -4.85 20.98
C THR A 21 -3.05 -4.45 19.68
N ILE A 22 -3.41 -3.32 19.06
CA ILE A 22 -2.74 -2.79 17.87
C ILE A 22 -1.35 -2.22 18.21
N GLN A 23 -1.22 -1.55 19.37
CA GLN A 23 0.04 -0.94 19.79
C GLN A 23 1.07 -1.96 20.29
N ARG A 24 0.64 -3.09 20.87
CA ARG A 24 1.55 -4.14 21.35
C ARG A 24 2.53 -4.65 20.28
N PRO A 25 2.08 -5.08 19.08
CA PRO A 25 2.99 -5.47 18.01
C PRO A 25 3.80 -4.28 17.48
N ARG A 26 3.23 -3.06 17.42
CA ARG A 26 3.97 -1.85 17.00
C ARG A 26 5.11 -1.48 17.96
N ALA A 27 4.93 -1.72 19.25
CA ALA A 27 5.93 -1.46 20.28
C ALA A 27 6.94 -2.61 20.41
N SER A 28 6.53 -3.86 20.15
CA SER A 28 7.44 -5.02 20.18
C SER A 28 8.27 -5.14 18.89
N VAL A 29 7.78 -4.63 17.76
CA VAL A 29 8.58 -4.38 16.55
C VAL A 29 9.37 -3.10 16.80
N LEU A 30 10.50 -3.24 17.49
CA LEU A 30 11.47 -2.22 17.91
C LEU A 30 12.13 -1.43 16.77
N SER A 31 11.51 -1.33 15.58
CA SER A 31 12.11 -0.71 14.40
C SER A 31 11.07 -0.18 13.43
N ALA A 32 9.91 0.30 13.93
CA ALA A 32 9.06 1.12 13.09
C ALA A 32 9.90 2.32 12.59
N PRO A 33 10.08 2.48 11.26
CA PRO A 33 10.88 3.58 10.74
C PRO A 33 10.33 4.91 11.23
N VAL A 34 11.22 5.90 11.39
CA VAL A 34 10.79 7.28 11.63
C VAL A 34 9.79 7.66 10.55
N GLU A 35 8.67 8.25 10.95
CA GLU A 35 7.65 8.69 10.00
C GLU A 35 8.29 9.74 9.07
N PRO A 36 8.37 9.47 7.75
CA PRO A 36 9.06 10.35 6.83
C PRO A 36 8.29 11.67 6.71
N THR A 37 9.00 12.79 6.65
CA THR A 37 8.39 14.11 6.49
C THR A 37 8.15 14.47 5.03
N ALA A 38 8.85 13.81 4.11
CA ALA A 38 8.66 13.90 2.67
C ALA A 38 8.70 12.52 2.00
N LEU A 39 8.04 12.38 0.84
CA LEU A 39 8.06 11.14 0.06
C LEU A 39 9.48 10.74 -0.42
N ALA A 40 10.35 11.72 -0.65
CA ALA A 40 11.76 11.48 -0.99
C ALA A 40 12.52 10.77 0.15
N GLU A 41 12.14 11.00 1.41
CA GLU A 41 12.79 10.40 2.59
C GLU A 41 12.29 8.98 2.89
N LEU A 42 11.29 8.50 2.14
CA LEU A 42 10.70 7.18 2.37
C LEU A 42 11.70 6.09 1.98
N VAL A 43 12.33 5.49 2.98
CA VAL A 43 13.14 4.28 2.80
C VAL A 43 12.22 3.06 2.86
N LEU A 44 12.18 2.27 1.78
CA LEU A 44 11.40 1.04 1.68
C LEU A 44 12.32 -0.19 1.79
N PRO A 45 12.47 -0.78 2.99
CA PRO A 45 13.15 -2.06 3.19
C PRO A 45 12.69 -3.14 2.21
N ALA A 46 13.62 -4.01 1.82
CA ALA A 46 13.35 -5.08 0.86
C ALA A 46 12.22 -6.02 1.31
N GLU A 47 12.03 -6.22 2.62
CA GLU A 47 10.94 -7.01 3.17
C GLU A 47 9.54 -6.43 2.87
N TYR A 48 9.43 -5.11 2.68
CA TYR A 48 8.16 -4.43 2.36
C TYR A 48 7.88 -4.39 0.86
N GLN A 49 8.86 -4.72 0.04
CA GLN A 49 8.70 -4.80 -1.41
C GLN A 49 8.07 -6.13 -1.85
N ARG A 50 7.93 -7.09 -0.92
CA ARG A 50 7.40 -8.42 -1.17
C ARG A 50 6.19 -8.70 -0.27
N THR A 51 5.30 -9.56 -0.75
CA THR A 51 4.21 -10.10 0.08
C THR A 51 4.77 -11.07 1.12
N ALA A 52 3.97 -11.42 2.14
CA ALA A 52 4.32 -12.48 3.11
C ALA A 52 4.59 -13.86 2.45
N LYS A 53 4.17 -14.05 1.20
CA LYS A 53 4.43 -15.25 0.39
C LYS A 53 5.66 -15.11 -0.51
N GLY A 54 6.41 -14.02 -0.41
CA GLY A 54 7.65 -13.76 -1.17
C GLY A 54 7.47 -13.14 -2.57
N GLU A 55 6.24 -12.97 -3.03
CA GLU A 55 5.95 -12.39 -4.35
C GLU A 55 6.24 -10.89 -4.38
N GLN A 56 6.76 -10.40 -5.51
CA GLN A 56 6.95 -8.96 -5.74
C GLN A 56 5.62 -8.22 -5.59
N PHE A 57 5.61 -7.24 -4.68
CA PHE A 57 4.47 -6.40 -4.35
C PHE A 57 4.67 -4.95 -4.78
N LEU A 58 5.90 -4.43 -4.67
CA LEU A 58 6.26 -3.13 -5.26
C LEU A 58 6.56 -3.34 -6.74
N LEU A 59 5.70 -2.85 -7.63
CA LEU A 59 5.85 -3.00 -9.08
C LEU A 59 6.70 -1.91 -9.70
N TYR A 60 6.61 -0.70 -9.16
CA TYR A 60 7.35 0.46 -9.64
C TYR A 60 7.56 1.48 -8.51
N ASP A 61 8.71 2.14 -8.56
CA ASP A 61 9.11 3.27 -7.72
C ASP A 61 9.83 4.27 -8.63
N SER A 62 9.35 5.51 -8.72
CA SER A 62 10.02 6.52 -9.54
C SER A 62 11.35 7.01 -8.94
N GLY A 63 11.63 6.65 -7.69
CA GLY A 63 12.91 6.87 -7.04
C GLY A 63 13.01 8.17 -6.25
N GLU A 64 14.12 8.32 -5.53
CA GLU A 64 14.38 9.43 -4.61
C GLU A 64 14.68 10.75 -5.34
N ASP A 65 15.10 10.67 -6.60
CA ASP A 65 15.41 11.84 -7.45
C ASP A 65 14.14 12.52 -8.01
N ASP A 66 12.97 11.90 -7.87
CA ASP A 66 11.70 12.44 -8.32
C ASP A 66 11.03 13.26 -7.20
N ALA A 67 10.92 14.58 -7.41
CA ALA A 67 10.22 15.48 -6.50
C ALA A 67 8.74 15.11 -6.30
N HIS A 68 8.17 14.35 -7.22
CA HIS A 68 6.81 13.81 -7.19
C HIS A 68 6.81 12.28 -7.10
N ARG A 69 7.77 11.71 -6.35
CA ARG A 69 7.93 10.27 -6.16
C ARG A 69 6.59 9.55 -5.97
N PHE A 70 6.34 8.56 -6.80
CA PHE A 70 5.14 7.72 -6.73
C PHE A 70 5.49 6.24 -6.77
N LEU A 71 4.63 5.45 -6.12
CA LEU A 71 4.80 4.01 -5.97
C LEU A 71 3.60 3.28 -6.58
N ILE A 72 3.87 2.23 -7.34
CA ILE A 72 2.84 1.33 -7.83
C ILE A 72 2.95 0.01 -7.11
N PHE A 73 1.89 -0.36 -6.40
CA PHE A 73 1.79 -1.63 -5.70
C PHE A 73 0.88 -2.60 -6.44
N GLY A 74 1.24 -3.87 -6.43
CA GLY A 74 0.44 -4.94 -7.01
C GLY A 74 1.21 -6.24 -7.10
N THR A 75 0.51 -7.30 -7.45
CA THR A 75 1.13 -8.60 -7.75
C THR A 75 0.83 -8.96 -9.19
N GLN A 76 1.65 -9.82 -9.80
CA GLN A 76 1.38 -10.36 -11.13
C GLN A 76 -0.01 -11.01 -11.24
N ARG A 77 -0.51 -11.61 -10.15
CA ARG A 77 -1.87 -12.16 -10.09
C ARG A 77 -2.93 -11.07 -10.22
N ASN A 78 -2.75 -9.93 -9.55
CA ASN A 78 -3.67 -8.80 -9.65
C ASN A 78 -3.67 -8.19 -11.05
N LEU A 79 -2.50 -8.05 -11.66
CA LEU A 79 -2.37 -7.54 -13.02
C LEU A 79 -2.92 -8.51 -14.08
N GLY A 80 -2.75 -9.82 -13.88
CA GLY A 80 -3.34 -10.85 -14.74
C GLY A 80 -4.87 -10.86 -14.71
N MET A 81 -5.47 -10.54 -13.56
CA MET A 81 -6.93 -10.32 -13.47
C MET A 81 -7.37 -9.05 -14.20
N ALA A 82 -6.54 -7.99 -14.21
CA ALA A 82 -6.79 -6.77 -14.99
C ALA A 82 -6.60 -6.97 -16.51
N LYS A 83 -5.89 -8.03 -16.94
CA LYS A 83 -5.73 -8.39 -18.36
C LYS A 83 -6.98 -8.99 -19.01
N LEU A 84 -8.10 -9.15 -18.29
CA LEU A 84 -9.32 -9.70 -18.87
C LEU A 84 -10.21 -8.70 -19.64
N ASN A 85 -9.90 -7.39 -19.70
CA ASN A 85 -10.62 -6.51 -20.65
C ASN A 85 -10.01 -5.14 -21.01
N THR A 86 -8.75 -4.84 -20.66
CA THR A 86 -8.27 -3.43 -20.72
C THR A 86 -6.92 -3.26 -21.42
N MET A 87 -6.63 -4.07 -22.45
CA MET A 87 -5.36 -3.98 -23.21
C MET A 87 -5.57 -3.59 -24.69
N GLU A 88 -6.59 -2.78 -25.01
CA GLU A 88 -6.77 -2.28 -26.39
C GLU A 88 -6.80 -0.75 -26.52
N ARG A 89 -6.88 0.03 -25.43
CA ARG A 89 -7.17 1.48 -25.53
C ARG A 89 -6.08 2.47 -25.11
N VAL A 90 -4.92 2.05 -24.62
CA VAL A 90 -3.92 3.02 -24.11
C VAL A 90 -2.75 3.26 -25.07
N LEU A 91 -2.59 2.48 -26.15
CA LEU A 91 -1.37 2.55 -26.98
C LEU A 91 -1.43 3.43 -28.24
N LEU A 92 -2.45 4.27 -28.47
CA LEU A 92 -2.58 5.00 -29.76
C LEU A 92 -2.81 6.53 -29.69
N THR A 93 -2.60 7.21 -28.56
CA THR A 93 -2.70 8.70 -28.53
C THR A 93 -1.40 9.42 -28.20
N THR A 94 -0.26 8.80 -28.47
CA THR A 94 1.01 9.53 -28.64
C THR A 94 1.57 9.16 -30.00
N THR A 95 1.03 9.81 -31.03
CA THR A 95 1.76 10.03 -32.27
C THR A 95 1.79 11.53 -32.51
N GLU A 96 2.99 12.08 -32.35
CA GLU A 96 3.60 13.10 -33.22
C GLU A 96 2.83 14.43 -33.42
N GLN A 97 3.34 15.51 -32.79
CA GLN A 97 3.50 16.77 -33.51
C GLN A 97 4.70 16.61 -34.47
N PRO A 98 4.64 17.09 -35.73
CA PRO A 98 5.03 18.48 -36.06
C PRO A 98 4.11 19.10 -37.16
N LEU A 99 4.05 20.40 -37.44
CA LEU A 99 5.03 21.51 -37.42
C LEU A 99 4.31 22.82 -37.03
#